data_AF-A0A6C0DIS9-F1
#
_entry.id   AF-A0A6C0DIS9-F1
#
_cell.length_a   1.000
_cell.length_b   1.000
_cell.length_c   1.000
_cell.angle_alpha   90.00
_cell.angle_beta   90.00
_cell.angle_gamma   90.00
#
_symmetry.space_group_name_H-M   'P 1'
#
loop_
_entity.id
_entity.type
_entity.pdbx_description
1 polymer ?
#
loop_
_entity_poly.entity_id
_entity_poly.type
_entity_poly.pdbx_seq_one_letter_code
_entity_poly.pdbx_strand_id
1 'polypeptide(L)'
;MNKLLTNVFFIVAICVLAYLIFNNLNFREGMETNTTSSDSNAKGVAGGAQSYSAAIKSMTIKNQDVLLVSKYRTDYENTVLNLDDLINTMMLQTTLSIDTSKPMDSLEKLVKLNSAKSALNNVMKYIDSTS
;
A
#
# COMPACT_ATOMS: atom_id res chain seq x y z
N MET A 1 -36.78 26.44 -55.58
CA MET A 1 -36.12 26.88 -54.33
C MET A 1 -35.84 25.72 -53.36
N ASN A 2 -35.77 24.45 -53.82
CA ASN A 2 -35.72 23.29 -52.90
C ASN A 2 -34.35 22.58 -52.91
N LYS A 3 -33.57 22.72 -54.00
CA LYS A 3 -32.26 22.05 -54.15
C LYS A 3 -31.19 22.57 -53.18
N LEU A 4 -31.21 23.87 -52.88
CA LEU A 4 -30.31 24.47 -51.89
C LEU A 4 -30.64 23.98 -50.47
N LEU A 5 -31.92 23.89 -50.12
CA LEU A 5 -32.35 23.38 -48.82
C LEU A 5 -31.97 21.91 -48.67
N THR A 6 -32.19 21.08 -49.70
CA THR A 6 -31.82 19.65 -49.69
C THR A 6 -30.31 19.45 -49.56
N ASN A 7 -29.48 20.26 -50.22
CA ASN A 7 -28.02 20.17 -50.08
C ASN A 7 -27.54 20.55 -48.67
N VAL A 8 -28.14 21.56 -48.03
CA VAL A 8 -27.80 21.94 -46.65
C VAL A 8 -28.16 20.83 -45.67
N PHE A 9 -29.34 20.21 -45.80
CA PHE A 9 -29.72 19.06 -44.97
C PHE A 9 -28.79 17.87 -45.16
N PHE A 10 -28.31 17.63 -46.39
CA PHE A 10 -27.39 16.53 -46.69
C PHE A 10 -26.01 16.74 -46.05
N ILE A 11 -25.50 17.97 -46.07
CA ILE A 11 -24.24 18.34 -45.41
C ILE A 11 -24.35 18.17 -43.89
N VAL A 12 -25.44 18.67 -43.29
CA VAL A 12 -25.67 18.52 -41.85
C VAL A 12 -25.79 17.04 -41.46
N ALA A 13 -26.49 16.23 -42.27
CA ALA A 13 -26.61 14.79 -42.02
C ALA A 13 -25.24 14.08 -42.07
N ILE A 14 -24.37 14.45 -43.01
CA ILE A 14 -23.01 13.92 -43.10
C ILE A 14 -22.14 14.33 -41.91
N CYS A 15 -22.25 15.58 -41.44
CA CYS A 15 -21.53 16.03 -40.25
C CYS A 15 -21.98 15.28 -38.98
N VAL A 16 -23.27 15.02 -38.83
CA VAL A 16 -23.81 14.24 -37.70
C VAL A 16 -23.36 12.78 -37.77
N LEU A 17 -23.33 12.20 -38.98
CA LEU A 17 -22.87 10.82 -39.17
C LEU A 17 -21.37 10.67 -38.88
N ALA A 18 -20.56 11.63 -39.33
CA ALA A 18 -19.13 11.67 -39.00
C ALA A 18 -18.93 11.84 -37.49
N TYR A 19 -19.67 12.73 -36.84
CA TYR A 19 -19.63 12.93 -35.39
C TYR A 19 -19.97 11.65 -34.61
N LEU A 20 -21.00 10.91 -35.03
CA LEU A 20 -21.35 9.64 -34.40
C LEU A 20 -20.27 8.58 -34.57
N ILE A 21 -19.62 8.51 -35.73
CA ILE A 21 -18.50 7.58 -35.97
C ILE A 21 -17.30 7.99 -35.12
N PHE A 22 -16.91 9.27 -35.07
CA PHE A 22 -15.82 9.75 -34.21
C PHE A 22 -16.10 9.58 -32.71
N ASN A 23 -17.35 9.72 -32.28
CA ASN A 23 -17.74 9.49 -30.90
C ASN A 23 -17.79 8.00 -30.53
N ASN A 24 -18.09 7.12 -31.49
CA ASN A 24 -18.13 5.67 -31.27
C ASN A 24 -16.73 5.04 -31.33
N LEU A 25 -15.87 5.56 -32.23
CA LEU A 25 -14.45 5.27 -32.25
C LEU A 25 -13.81 5.95 -31.03
N ASN A 26 -13.75 5.24 -29.90
CA ASN A 26 -12.98 5.60 -28.71
C ASN A 26 -11.48 5.69 -29.05
N PHE A 27 -11.08 6.68 -29.85
CA PHE A 27 -9.69 7.06 -30.08
C PHE A 27 -9.17 7.67 -28.78
N ARG A 28 -8.74 6.80 -27.85
CA ARG A 28 -7.87 7.18 -26.75
C ARG A 28 -6.52 7.56 -27.36
N GLU A 29 -6.29 8.85 -27.54
CA GLU A 29 -4.96 9.38 -27.76
C GLU A 29 -4.06 8.91 -26.61
N GLY A 30 -2.94 8.28 -26.96
CA GLY A 30 -2.06 7.51 -26.07
C GLY A 30 -1.27 8.33 -25.07
N MET A 31 -1.83 9.41 -24.52
CA MET A 31 -1.20 10.20 -23.47
C MET A 31 -2.18 10.73 -22.41
N GLU A 32 -3.48 10.45 -22.51
CA GLU A 32 -4.41 10.70 -21.42
C GLU A 32 -4.47 9.48 -20.50
N THR A 33 -3.55 9.47 -19.52
CA THR A 33 -3.73 8.66 -18.31
C THR A 33 -4.87 9.28 -17.52
N ASN A 34 -6.11 8.97 -17.91
CA ASN A 34 -7.22 9.07 -16.99
C ASN A 34 -6.91 8.09 -15.86
N THR A 35 -6.50 8.63 -14.72
CA THR A 35 -6.41 7.95 -13.42
C THR A 35 -7.81 7.58 -12.92
N THR A 36 -8.61 6.93 -13.75
CA THR A 36 -9.81 6.22 -13.34
C THR A 36 -9.41 4.78 -13.09
N SER A 37 -8.95 4.55 -11.85
CA SER A 37 -9.24 3.39 -11.02
C SER A 37 -9.85 2.20 -11.77
N SER A 38 -9.06 1.53 -12.60
CA SER A 38 -9.39 0.20 -13.05
C SER A 38 -8.84 -0.74 -12.01
N ASP A 39 -9.77 -1.17 -11.16
CA ASP A 39 -9.62 -2.18 -10.13
C ASP A 39 -9.21 -3.51 -10.78
N SER A 40 -7.93 -3.64 -11.12
CA SER A 40 -7.32 -4.95 -11.39
C SER A 40 -6.60 -5.37 -10.11
N ASN A 41 -7.36 -5.92 -9.19
CA ASN A 41 -6.91 -6.75 -8.06
C ASN A 41 -6.10 -8.00 -8.51
N ALA A 42 -5.48 -8.00 -9.69
CA ALA A 42 -4.55 -9.02 -10.13
C ALA A 42 -3.20 -8.80 -9.43
N LYS A 43 -3.17 -9.16 -8.15
CA LYS A 43 -1.97 -9.18 -7.31
C LYS A 43 -0.94 -10.13 -7.93
N GLY A 44 0.04 -9.58 -8.63
CA GLY A 44 1.34 -10.20 -8.87
C GLY A 44 1.35 -11.57 -9.57
N VAL A 45 0.36 -11.90 -10.41
CA VAL A 45 0.41 -13.14 -11.21
C VAL A 45 1.02 -12.85 -12.60
N ALA A 46 2.06 -13.59 -12.96
CA ALA A 46 2.78 -13.50 -14.24
C ALA A 46 3.30 -12.08 -14.57
N GLY A 47 3.04 -11.56 -15.78
CA GLY A 47 3.60 -10.30 -16.30
C GLY A 47 3.33 -9.05 -15.45
N GLY A 48 2.43 -9.11 -14.46
CA GLY A 48 2.18 -8.03 -13.50
C GLY A 48 3.11 -8.03 -12.27
N ALA A 49 3.94 -9.04 -12.06
CA ALA A 49 4.79 -9.17 -10.87
C ALA A 49 5.84 -8.05 -10.75
N GLN A 50 6.41 -7.61 -11.88
CA GLN A 50 7.38 -6.51 -11.91
C GLN A 50 6.73 -5.18 -11.53
N SER A 51 5.55 -4.88 -12.07
CA SER A 51 4.79 -3.68 -11.71
C SER A 51 4.31 -3.70 -10.26
N TYR A 52 3.90 -4.86 -9.74
CA TYR A 52 3.53 -5.02 -8.34
C TYR A 52 4.72 -4.82 -7.39
N SER A 53 5.89 -5.38 -7.71
CA SER A 53 7.14 -5.15 -6.96
C SER A 53 7.55 -3.68 -6.96
N ALA A 54 7.44 -3.01 -8.12
CA ALA A 54 7.70 -1.57 -8.23
C ALA A 54 6.73 -0.75 -7.36
N ALA A 55 5.44 -1.12 -7.32
CA ALA A 55 4.45 -0.49 -6.46
C ALA A 55 4.80 -0.65 -4.97
N ILE A 56 5.18 -1.86 -4.53
CA ILE A 56 5.65 -2.12 -3.16
C ILE A 56 6.87 -1.24 -2.86
N LYS A 57 7.87 -1.24 -3.74
CA LYS A 57 9.08 -0.42 -3.56
C LYS A 57 8.76 1.07 -3.44
N SER A 58 7.84 1.57 -4.27
CA SER A 58 7.43 2.98 -4.21
C SER A 58 6.76 3.33 -2.87
N MET A 59 5.94 2.43 -2.34
CA MET A 59 5.31 2.61 -1.03
C MET A 59 6.34 2.53 0.11
N THR A 60 7.32 1.64 0.01
CA THR A 60 8.43 1.56 0.97
C THR A 60 9.24 2.85 1.00
N ILE A 61 9.62 3.39 -0.16
CA ILE A 61 10.37 4.67 -0.25
C ILE A 61 9.53 5.80 0.36
N LYS A 62 8.25 5.90 -0.03
CA LYS A 62 7.33 6.90 0.54
C LYS A 62 7.25 6.79 2.07
N ASN A 63 7.16 5.58 2.60
CA ASN A 63 7.12 5.36 4.05
C ASN A 63 8.46 5.73 4.71
N GLN A 64 9.59 5.42 4.08
CA GLN A 64 10.91 5.83 4.57
C GLN A 64 11.05 7.36 4.63
N ASP A 65 10.59 8.05 3.58
CA ASP A 65 10.61 9.51 3.51
C ASP A 65 9.72 10.15 4.58
N VAL A 66 8.51 9.61 4.80
CA VAL A 66 7.58 10.10 5.84
C VAL A 66 8.12 9.87 7.24
N LEU A 67 8.71 8.69 7.48
CA LEU A 67 9.26 8.34 8.80
C LEU A 67 10.56 9.09 9.11
N LEU A 68 11.23 9.65 8.10
CA LEU A 68 12.50 10.37 8.25
C LEU A 68 13.50 9.55 9.10
N VAL A 69 13.60 8.25 8.82
CA VAL A 69 14.31 7.26 9.66
C VAL A 69 15.75 7.68 9.95
N SER A 70 16.44 8.23 8.95
CA SER A 70 17.82 8.72 9.10
C SER A 70 17.93 9.87 10.12
N LYS A 71 16.94 10.76 10.19
CA LYS A 71 16.95 11.93 11.08
C LYS A 71 16.57 11.58 12.52
N TYR A 72 15.59 10.70 12.70
CA TYR A 72 15.05 10.32 14.01
C TYR A 72 15.57 8.96 14.48
N ARG A 73 16.70 8.49 13.92
CA ARG A 73 17.23 7.14 14.18
C ARG A 73 17.42 6.87 15.67
N THR A 74 18.12 7.74 16.36
CA THR A 74 18.38 7.62 17.81
C THR A 74 17.09 7.60 18.62
N ASP A 75 16.08 8.40 18.25
CA ASP A 75 14.80 8.41 18.95
C ASP A 75 14.02 7.11 18.71
N TYR A 76 14.10 6.54 17.50
CA TYR A 76 13.50 5.25 17.19
C TYR A 76 14.22 4.08 17.87
N GLU A 77 15.55 4.06 17.88
CA GLU A 77 16.35 3.10 18.65
C GLU A 77 15.97 3.14 20.14
N ASN A 78 15.95 4.33 20.74
CA ASN A 78 15.55 4.52 22.14
C ASN A 78 14.11 4.04 22.40
N THR A 79 13.19 4.29 21.47
CA THR A 79 11.80 3.82 21.57
C THR A 79 11.74 2.29 21.56
N VAL A 80 12.49 1.63 20.68
CA VAL A 80 12.56 0.16 20.61
C VAL A 80 13.17 -0.42 21.88
N LEU A 81 14.24 0.17 22.41
CA LEU A 81 14.86 -0.25 23.66
C LEU A 81 13.90 -0.13 24.86
N ASN A 82 13.22 1.00 24.99
CA ASN A 82 12.23 1.20 26.04
C ASN A 82 11.07 0.20 25.93
N LEU A 83 10.68 -0.18 24.70
CA LEU A 83 9.66 -1.19 24.48
C LEU A 83 10.15 -2.61 24.80
N ASP A 84 11.43 -2.92 24.56
CA ASP A 84 12.04 -4.18 25.01
C ASP A 84 12.00 -4.30 26.54
N ASP A 85 12.38 -3.24 27.25
CA ASP A 85 12.34 -3.18 28.71
C ASP A 85 10.92 -3.32 29.25
N LEU A 86 9.93 -2.72 28.58
CA LEU A 86 8.53 -2.89 28.92
C LEU A 86 8.08 -4.35 28.73
N ILE A 87 8.43 -4.98 27.60
CA ILE A 87 8.11 -6.39 27.34
C ILE A 87 8.75 -7.29 28.41
N ASN A 88 10.00 -7.05 28.77
CA ASN A 88 10.69 -7.79 29.84
C ASN A 88 9.95 -7.65 31.17
N THR A 89 9.50 -6.44 31.51
CA THR A 89 8.69 -6.18 32.71
C THR A 89 7.34 -6.90 32.65
N MET A 90 6.65 -6.88 31.50
CA MET A 90 5.38 -7.59 31.32
C MET A 90 5.53 -9.11 31.37
N MET A 91 6.64 -9.65 30.88
CA MET A 91 6.96 -11.08 30.98
C MET A 91 7.18 -11.47 32.45
N LEU A 92 7.93 -10.67 33.20
CA LEU A 92 8.11 -10.87 34.64
C LEU A 92 6.76 -10.80 35.38
N GLN A 93 5.95 -9.78 35.12
CA GLN A 93 4.62 -9.65 35.72
C GLN A 93 3.74 -10.86 35.40
N THR A 94 3.74 -11.32 34.15
CA THR A 94 2.97 -12.49 33.72
C THR A 94 3.44 -13.75 34.43
N THR A 95 4.75 -13.89 34.63
CA THR A 95 5.35 -15.04 35.34
C THR A 95 5.00 -15.03 36.84
N LEU A 96 5.03 -13.86 37.48
CA LEU A 96 4.68 -13.70 38.89
C LEU A 96 3.17 -13.79 39.16
N SER A 97 2.35 -13.58 38.13
CA SER A 97 0.88 -13.58 38.22
C SER A 97 0.25 -14.83 37.59
N ILE A 98 1.00 -15.93 37.45
CA ILE A 98 0.46 -17.19 36.93
C ILE A 98 -0.60 -17.72 37.91
N ASP A 99 -1.83 -17.92 37.40
CA ASP A 99 -2.84 -18.69 38.10
C ASP A 99 -2.47 -20.17 38.01
N THR A 100 -2.17 -20.78 39.16
CA THR A 100 -1.80 -22.19 39.27
C THR A 100 -2.95 -23.13 38.92
N SER A 101 -4.19 -22.65 38.88
CA SER A 101 -5.38 -23.41 38.49
C SER A 101 -5.53 -23.52 36.98
N LYS A 102 -5.02 -22.55 36.21
CA LYS A 102 -5.05 -22.49 34.74
C LYS A 102 -3.75 -21.87 34.20
N PRO A 103 -2.60 -22.53 34.39
CA PRO A 103 -1.30 -21.94 34.06
C PRO A 103 -1.10 -21.72 32.57
N MET A 104 -1.86 -22.43 31.73
CA MET A 104 -1.65 -22.44 30.28
C MET A 104 -1.94 -21.08 29.63
N ASP A 105 -2.95 -20.35 30.10
CA ASP A 105 -3.31 -19.03 29.55
C ASP A 105 -2.17 -18.02 29.75
N SER A 106 -1.55 -18.03 30.93
CA SER A 106 -0.40 -17.18 31.24
C SER A 106 0.87 -17.60 30.49
N LEU A 107 1.06 -18.90 30.28
CA LEU A 107 2.18 -19.42 29.47
C LEU A 107 2.05 -19.04 27.99
N GLU A 108 0.85 -19.11 27.41
CA GLU A 108 0.61 -18.65 26.04
C GLU A 108 0.88 -17.15 25.88
N LYS A 109 0.46 -16.35 26.87
CA LYS A 109 0.76 -14.92 26.91
C LYS A 109 2.27 -14.67 26.98
N LEU A 110 2.99 -15.46 27.78
CA LEU A 110 4.45 -15.39 27.87
C LEU A 110 5.13 -15.68 26.51
N VAL A 111 4.65 -16.69 25.79
CA VAL A 111 5.15 -17.04 24.45
C VAL A 111 4.93 -15.90 23.45
N LYS A 112 3.74 -15.26 23.47
CA LYS A 112 3.44 -14.09 22.63
C LYS A 112 4.38 -12.92 22.94
N LEU A 113 4.64 -12.65 24.21
CA LEU A 113 5.59 -11.60 24.63
C LEU A 113 7.02 -11.91 24.18
N ASN A 114 7.47 -13.15 24.29
CA ASN A 114 8.78 -13.56 23.79
C ASN A 114 8.90 -13.43 22.26
N SER A 115 7.84 -13.75 21.52
CA SER A 115 7.78 -13.53 20.07
C SER A 115 7.83 -12.05 19.71
N ALA A 116 7.13 -11.18 20.46
CA ALA A 116 7.20 -9.74 20.30
C ALA A 116 8.63 -9.23 20.51
N LYS A 117 9.36 -9.74 21.51
CA LYS A 117 10.77 -9.42 21.73
C LYS A 117 11.64 -9.74 20.51
N SER A 118 11.45 -10.92 19.92
CA SER A 118 12.15 -11.30 18.68
C SER A 118 11.81 -10.38 17.51
N ALA A 119 10.55 -9.97 17.38
CA ALA A 119 10.12 -9.02 16.35
C ALA A 119 10.78 -7.63 16.54
N LEU A 120 10.87 -7.13 17.78
CA LEU A 120 11.56 -5.87 18.08
C LEU A 120 13.04 -5.90 17.67
N ASN A 121 13.73 -7.02 17.87
CA ASN A 121 15.12 -7.16 17.40
C ASN A 121 15.24 -7.03 15.87
N ASN A 122 14.26 -7.52 15.11
CA ASN A 122 14.23 -7.32 13.66
C ASN A 122 13.96 -5.85 13.29
N VAL A 123 13.12 -5.15 14.06
CA VAL A 123 12.90 -3.71 13.90
C VAL A 123 14.18 -2.92 14.19
N MET A 124 14.92 -3.27 15.24
CA MET A 124 16.22 -2.66 15.57
C MET A 124 17.21 -2.82 14.41
N LYS A 125 17.36 -4.04 13.89
CA LYS A 125 18.23 -4.32 12.72
C LYS A 125 17.83 -3.54 11.48
N TYR A 126 16.53 -3.35 11.26
CA TYR A 126 16.06 -2.52 10.16
C TYR A 126 16.53 -1.07 10.33
N ILE A 127 16.33 -0.49 11.51
CA ILE A 127 16.78 0.89 11.82
C ILE A 127 18.30 1.02 11.62
N ASP A 128 19.09 0.04 12.11
CA ASP A 128 20.54 0.01 11.91
C ASP A 128 20.93 -0.04 10.43
N SER A 129 20.25 -0.89 9.64
CA SER A 129 20.52 -1.05 8.20
C SER A 129 20.13 0.16 7.35
N THR A 130 19.41 1.13 7.92
CA THR A 130 19.01 2.35 7.20
C THR A 130 20.06 3.46 7.28
N SER A 131 21.22 3.19 7.91
CA SER A 131 22.38 4.10 8.03
C SER A 131 23.45 3.90 6.96
#